data_AF-A0A2D4J9J6-F1
#
_entry.id   AF-A0A2D4J9J6-F1
#
_cell.length_a   1.000
_cell.length_b   1.000
_cell.length_c   1.000
_cell.angle_alpha   90.00
_cell.angle_beta   90.00
_cell.angle_gamma   90.00
#
_symmetry.space_group_name_H-M   'P 1'
#
loop_
_entity.id
_entity.type
_entity.pdbx_description
1 polymer ?
#
loop_
_entity_poly.entity_id
_entity_poly.type
_entity_poly.pdbx_seq_one_letter_code
_entity_poly.pdbx_strand_id
1 'polypeptide(L)'
;TNPCFHLLLSDIRRENELKLPHDWLCYLAPEIVREMAPGKGEDKLPFSKAADVYAFGTVWYELQAREWPFQSQPAEALIWQIGSGEGMKHVLQACSLGKEVGEILSACWAFDVAERPNFILLMEMLEKLPKLNRRLSHPGHFWKSADLNSSKMVIRFERFALGDLESSNQKI
;
A
#
# COMPACT_ATOMS: atom_id res chain seq x y z
N THR A 1 16.44 -12.03 -16.10
CA THR A 1 16.05 -12.36 -14.70
C THR A 1 16.81 -11.42 -13.79
N ASN A 2 16.12 -10.63 -12.97
CA ASN A 2 16.73 -9.52 -12.22
C ASN A 2 17.54 -10.09 -11.02
N PRO A 3 18.85 -9.85 -10.92
CA PRO A 3 19.71 -10.47 -9.90
C PRO A 3 19.32 -10.10 -8.46
N CYS A 4 18.56 -9.02 -8.23
CA CYS A 4 18.01 -8.68 -6.91
C CYS A 4 17.06 -9.76 -6.34
N PHE A 5 16.35 -10.50 -7.21
CA PHE A 5 15.36 -11.50 -6.79
C PHE A 5 15.98 -12.65 -5.98
N HIS A 6 17.20 -13.07 -6.33
CA HIS A 6 17.83 -14.24 -5.72
C HIS A 6 18.51 -13.93 -4.37
N LEU A 7 18.79 -12.64 -4.10
CA LEU A 7 19.54 -12.20 -2.93
C LEU A 7 18.62 -11.84 -1.75
N LEU A 8 17.42 -11.30 -1.98
CA LEU A 8 16.40 -11.14 -0.94
C LEU A 8 15.92 -12.49 -0.35
N LEU A 9 15.97 -13.55 -1.17
CA LEU A 9 15.56 -14.93 -0.83
C LEU A 9 16.40 -15.60 0.28
N SER A 10 17.72 -15.34 0.32
CA SER A 10 18.62 -15.98 1.30
C SER A 10 18.54 -15.35 2.69
N ASP A 11 18.01 -14.13 2.74
CA ASP A 11 18.43 -13.15 3.71
C ASP A 11 17.23 -12.70 4.59
N ILE A 12 15.97 -12.82 4.11
CA ILE A 12 14.79 -12.83 5.02
C ILE A 12 14.96 -13.87 6.18
N ARG A 13 15.95 -14.77 6.09
CA ARG A 13 16.39 -15.73 7.11
C ARG A 13 17.65 -15.35 7.93
N ARG A 14 18.38 -14.25 7.70
CA ARG A 14 19.67 -13.92 8.35
C ARG A 14 19.89 -12.44 8.70
N GLU A 15 19.38 -12.06 9.87
CA GLU A 15 19.85 -11.06 10.86
C GLU A 15 20.53 -9.70 10.52
N ASN A 16 20.78 -9.29 9.27
CA ASN A 16 21.45 -7.99 9.01
C ASN A 16 20.71 -7.07 8.02
N GLU A 17 19.38 -7.12 8.04
CA GLU A 17 18.56 -6.64 6.92
C GLU A 17 17.44 -5.70 7.31
N LEU A 18 16.98 -4.94 6.31
CA LEU A 18 15.69 -4.25 6.28
C LEU A 18 14.59 -5.24 6.71
N LYS A 19 14.26 -5.26 8.01
CA LYS A 19 13.16 -6.05 8.59
C LYS A 19 11.83 -5.37 8.27
N LEU A 20 11.50 -5.25 7.00
CA LEU A 20 10.19 -4.78 6.60
C LEU A 20 9.20 -5.93 6.78
N PRO A 21 8.14 -5.76 7.59
CA PRO A 21 7.08 -6.75 7.66
C PRO A 21 6.57 -7.01 6.24
N HIS A 22 6.26 -8.28 5.94
CA HIS A 22 5.80 -8.73 4.63
C HIS A 22 4.70 -7.84 4.02
N ASP A 23 3.87 -7.29 4.91
CA ASP A 23 2.71 -6.47 4.59
C ASP A 23 3.04 -5.05 4.12
N TRP A 24 4.30 -4.62 4.26
CA TRP A 24 4.74 -3.26 3.90
C TRP A 24 5.12 -3.13 2.44
N LEU A 25 5.44 -4.25 1.79
CA LEU A 25 5.94 -4.26 0.42
C LEU A 25 4.99 -3.53 -0.54
N CYS A 26 3.67 -3.69 -0.36
CA CYS A 26 2.66 -3.08 -1.23
C CYS A 26 2.57 -1.54 -1.13
N TYR A 27 3.14 -0.93 -0.09
CA TYR A 27 3.26 0.53 0.02
C TYR A 27 4.51 1.07 -0.69
N LEU A 28 5.45 0.20 -1.04
CA LEU A 28 6.73 0.61 -1.62
C LEU A 28 6.60 0.71 -3.12
N ALA A 29 7.08 1.84 -3.65
CA ALA A 29 7.07 2.10 -5.07
C ALA A 29 8.03 1.16 -5.83
N PRO A 30 7.76 0.87 -7.12
CA PRO A 30 8.58 -0.05 -7.91
C PRO A 30 10.07 0.28 -7.93
N GLU A 31 10.44 1.55 -7.96
CA GLU A 31 11.84 2.02 -7.93
C GLU A 31 12.53 1.69 -6.60
N ILE A 32 11.80 1.69 -5.49
CA ILE A 32 12.34 1.32 -4.17
C ILE A 32 12.53 -0.20 -4.12
N VAL A 33 11.48 -0.96 -4.47
CA VAL A 33 11.50 -2.43 -4.43
C VAL A 33 12.60 -3.02 -5.32
N ARG A 34 12.84 -2.44 -6.49
CA ARG A 34 13.90 -2.87 -7.41
C ARG A 34 15.31 -2.61 -6.87
N GLU A 35 15.46 -1.57 -6.07
CA GLU A 35 16.73 -1.13 -5.50
C GLU A 35 17.01 -1.77 -4.13
N MET A 36 16.08 -2.54 -3.57
CA MET A 36 16.31 -3.35 -2.38
C MET A 36 17.31 -4.46 -2.68
N ALA A 37 18.36 -4.52 -1.86
CA ALA A 37 19.37 -5.57 -1.91
C ALA A 37 19.92 -5.80 -0.51
N PRO A 38 20.39 -7.02 -0.18
CA PRO A 38 21.00 -7.28 1.11
C PRO A 38 22.23 -6.39 1.36
N GLY A 39 22.38 -5.94 2.61
CA GLY A 39 23.47 -5.03 3.01
C GLY A 39 23.35 -3.60 2.47
N LYS A 40 22.32 -3.29 1.68
CA LYS A 40 21.99 -1.91 1.30
C LYS A 40 21.09 -1.30 2.38
N GLY A 41 21.63 -0.33 3.11
CA GLY A 41 20.87 0.40 4.13
C GLY A 41 19.71 1.21 3.54
N GLU A 42 18.72 1.50 4.38
CA GLU A 42 17.51 2.25 3.99
C GLU A 42 17.85 3.66 3.48
N ASP A 43 18.95 4.23 3.97
CA ASP A 43 19.53 5.51 3.57
C ASP A 43 19.93 5.58 2.09
N LYS A 44 20.10 4.42 1.45
CA LYS A 44 20.51 4.30 0.04
C LYS A 44 19.34 3.96 -0.89
N LEU A 45 18.12 3.82 -0.36
CA LEU A 45 16.93 3.57 -1.16
C LEU A 45 16.42 4.89 -1.78
N PRO A 46 15.86 4.84 -3.00
CA PRO A 46 15.43 6.03 -3.73
C PRO A 46 14.06 6.55 -3.23
N PHE A 47 13.94 6.83 -1.94
CA PHE A 47 12.74 7.47 -1.39
C PHE A 47 12.57 8.87 -1.97
N SER A 48 11.33 9.23 -2.29
CA SER A 48 11.00 10.50 -2.90
C SER A 48 9.56 10.89 -2.63
N LYS A 49 9.20 12.15 -2.87
CA LYS A 49 7.81 12.62 -2.78
C LYS A 49 6.87 11.82 -3.70
N ALA A 50 7.37 11.33 -4.82
CA ALA A 50 6.59 10.50 -5.74
C ALA A 50 6.42 9.05 -5.22
N ALA A 51 7.36 8.56 -4.41
CA ALA A 51 7.17 7.30 -3.69
C ALA A 51 6.12 7.45 -2.57
N ASP A 52 6.08 8.60 -1.89
CA ASP A 52 5.02 8.89 -0.90
C ASP A 52 3.63 8.92 -1.55
N VAL A 53 3.51 9.44 -2.78
CA VAL A 53 2.27 9.41 -3.57
C VAL A 53 1.85 7.98 -3.92
N TYR A 54 2.80 7.11 -4.25
CA TYR A 54 2.52 5.69 -4.49
C TYR A 54 1.98 5.02 -3.23
N ALA A 55 2.62 5.23 -2.07
CA ALA A 55 2.18 4.72 -0.79
C ALA A 55 0.78 5.23 -0.42
N PHE A 56 0.51 6.52 -0.67
CA PHE A 56 -0.82 7.10 -0.53
C PHE A 56 -1.86 6.40 -1.43
N GLY A 57 -1.51 6.08 -2.68
CA GLY A 57 -2.37 5.29 -3.56
C GLY A 57 -2.78 3.95 -2.95
N THR A 58 -1.85 3.28 -2.28
CA THR A 58 -2.14 2.02 -1.56
C THR A 58 -3.09 2.23 -0.38
N VAL A 59 -2.90 3.29 0.43
CA VAL A 59 -3.85 3.67 1.49
C VAL A 59 -5.22 4.00 0.91
N TRP A 60 -5.26 4.75 -0.19
CA TRP A 60 -6.50 5.12 -0.86
C TRP A 60 -7.24 3.87 -1.36
N TYR A 61 -6.54 2.89 -1.94
CA TYR A 61 -7.13 1.62 -2.34
C TYR A 61 -7.73 0.88 -1.14
N GLU A 62 -6.98 0.76 -0.05
CA GLU A 62 -7.44 0.09 1.18
C GLU A 62 -8.75 0.72 1.70
N LEU A 63 -8.84 2.06 1.67
CA LEU A 63 -10.05 2.78 2.08
C LEU A 63 -11.25 2.51 1.16
N GLN A 64 -11.03 2.44 -0.16
CA GLN A 64 -12.10 2.30 -1.14
C GLN A 64 -12.56 0.85 -1.30
N ALA A 65 -11.63 -0.09 -1.37
CA ALA A 65 -11.90 -1.51 -1.57
C ALA A 65 -12.18 -2.25 -0.24
N ARG A 66 -11.73 -1.71 0.90
CA ARG A 66 -11.70 -2.40 2.20
C ARG A 66 -10.92 -3.72 2.16
N GLU A 67 -10.02 -3.83 1.20
CA GLU A 67 -9.20 -4.99 0.92
C GLU A 67 -7.78 -4.56 0.60
N TRP A 68 -6.88 -5.54 0.67
CA TRP A 68 -5.48 -5.36 0.31
C TRP A 68 -5.28 -5.64 -1.18
N PRO A 69 -4.39 -4.91 -1.86
CA PRO A 69 -4.11 -5.14 -3.27
C PRO A 69 -3.58 -6.56 -3.50
N PHE A 70 -2.86 -7.12 -2.53
CA PHE A 70 -2.38 -8.50 -2.57
C PHE A 70 -2.73 -9.23 -1.28
N GLN A 71 -3.37 -10.38 -1.41
CA GLN A 71 -3.75 -11.23 -0.28
C GLN A 71 -2.93 -12.52 -0.30
N SER A 72 -2.33 -12.89 0.83
CA SER A 72 -1.72 -14.21 1.08
C SER A 72 -0.68 -14.68 0.05
N GLN A 73 0.06 -13.75 -0.56
CA GLN A 73 1.14 -14.07 -1.50
C GLN A 73 2.50 -14.10 -0.78
N PRO A 74 3.45 -14.94 -1.21
CA PRO A 74 4.81 -14.92 -0.66
C PRO A 74 5.55 -13.62 -1.04
N ALA A 75 6.53 -13.19 -0.24
CA ALA A 75 7.22 -11.90 -0.41
C ALA A 75 7.81 -11.74 -1.81
N GLU A 76 8.33 -12.84 -2.35
CA GLU A 76 8.97 -12.96 -3.64
C GLU A 76 8.00 -12.65 -4.78
N ALA A 77 6.77 -13.15 -4.68
CA ALA A 77 5.73 -12.85 -5.65
C ALA A 77 5.36 -11.37 -5.59
N LEU A 78 5.23 -10.80 -4.39
CA LEU A 78 4.96 -9.37 -4.20
C LEU A 78 6.07 -8.49 -4.80
N ILE A 79 7.33 -8.79 -4.48
CA ILE A 79 8.50 -8.06 -5.00
C ILE A 79 8.49 -8.08 -6.52
N TRP A 80 8.18 -9.22 -7.15
CA TRP A 80 8.08 -9.30 -8.60
C TRP A 80 6.89 -8.52 -9.17
N GLN A 81 5.71 -8.68 -8.57
CA GLN A 81 4.48 -8.01 -9.00
C GLN A 81 4.61 -6.48 -8.92
N ILE A 82 5.21 -5.98 -7.84
CA ILE A 82 5.42 -4.55 -7.62
C ILE A 82 6.57 -4.04 -8.48
N GLY A 83 7.73 -4.72 -8.46
CA GLY A 83 8.92 -4.30 -9.22
C GLY A 83 8.74 -4.33 -10.75
N SER A 84 7.78 -5.12 -11.25
CA SER A 84 7.39 -5.13 -12.68
C SER A 84 6.29 -4.11 -13.02
N GLY A 85 5.57 -3.59 -12.02
CA GLY A 85 4.39 -2.74 -12.21
C GLY A 85 3.13 -3.48 -12.67
N GLU A 86 3.21 -4.78 -12.97
CA GLU A 86 2.07 -5.57 -13.47
C GLU A 86 1.07 -5.92 -12.35
N GLY A 87 1.54 -6.02 -11.11
CA GLY A 87 0.69 -6.33 -9.96
C GLY A 87 -0.44 -5.33 -9.79
N MET A 88 -0.11 -4.04 -9.75
CA MET A 88 -1.10 -2.98 -9.54
C MET A 88 -2.07 -2.84 -10.72
N LYS A 89 -1.61 -3.07 -11.96
CA LYS A 89 -2.50 -3.10 -13.13
C LYS A 89 -3.56 -4.19 -13.00
N HIS A 90 -3.18 -5.38 -12.57
CA HIS A 90 -4.11 -6.48 -12.36
C HIS A 90 -5.12 -6.18 -11.24
N VAL A 91 -4.66 -5.56 -10.14
CA VAL A 91 -5.55 -5.10 -9.05
C VAL A 91 -6.59 -4.11 -9.58
N LEU A 92 -6.16 -3.10 -10.35
CA LEU A 92 -7.08 -2.11 -10.94
C LEU A 92 -8.09 -2.73 -11.90
N GLN A 93 -7.69 -3.73 -12.68
CA GLN A 93 -8.58 -4.44 -13.60
C GLN A 93 -9.60 -5.33 -12.88
N ALA A 94 -9.22 -5.94 -11.76
CA ALA A 94 -10.09 -6.80 -10.97
C ALA A 94 -11.05 -6.02 -10.06
N CYS A 95 -10.67 -4.81 -9.65
CA CYS A 95 -11.49 -4.01 -8.75
C CYS A 95 -12.67 -3.33 -9.48
N SER A 96 -13.84 -3.36 -8.86
CA SER A 96 -15.06 -2.70 -9.37
C SER A 96 -15.25 -1.33 -8.69
N LEU A 97 -14.22 -0.49 -8.77
CA LEU A 97 -14.24 0.88 -8.24
C LEU A 97 -14.84 1.85 -9.26
N GLY A 98 -15.40 2.97 -8.79
CA GLY A 98 -15.89 4.03 -9.66
C GLY A 98 -14.78 4.60 -10.56
N LYS A 99 -15.14 5.08 -11.75
CA LYS A 99 -14.18 5.56 -12.76
C LYS A 99 -13.19 6.57 -12.19
N GLU A 100 -13.67 7.56 -11.44
CA GLU A 100 -12.85 8.61 -10.87
C GLU A 100 -11.89 8.09 -9.78
N VAL A 101 -12.32 7.08 -9.00
CA VAL A 101 -11.46 6.42 -8.01
C VAL A 101 -10.36 5.62 -8.70
N GLY A 102 -10.72 4.87 -9.75
CA GLY A 102 -9.76 4.11 -10.55
C GLY A 102 -8.73 5.01 -11.24
N GLU A 103 -9.14 6.19 -11.73
CA GLU A 103 -8.24 7.18 -12.33
C GLU A 103 -7.21 7.71 -11.33
N ILE A 104 -7.64 8.04 -10.10
CA ILE A 104 -6.73 8.48 -9.03
C ILE A 104 -5.74 7.37 -8.68
N LEU A 105 -6.21 6.13 -8.50
CA LEU A 105 -5.34 5.00 -8.17
C LEU A 105 -4.34 4.71 -9.29
N SER A 106 -4.80 4.72 -10.54
CA SER A 106 -3.94 4.53 -11.72
C SER A 106 -2.81 5.56 -11.77
N ALA A 107 -3.12 6.84 -11.48
CA ALA A 107 -2.13 7.90 -11.42
C ALA A 107 -1.14 7.72 -10.26
N CYS A 108 -1.62 7.35 -9.07
CA CYS A 108 -0.75 7.12 -7.90
C CYS A 108 0.19 5.92 -8.09
N TRP A 109 -0.31 4.84 -8.70
CA TRP A 109 0.44 3.62 -8.96
C TRP A 109 1.16 3.60 -10.32
N ALA A 110 1.35 4.77 -10.94
CA ALA A 110 2.13 4.87 -12.16
C ALA A 110 3.55 4.30 -11.97
N PHE A 111 3.97 3.45 -12.91
CA PHE A 111 5.28 2.81 -12.84
C PHE A 111 6.42 3.81 -12.99
N ASP A 112 6.28 4.74 -13.94
CA ASP A 112 7.19 5.87 -14.08
C ASP A 112 6.94 6.89 -12.96
N VAL A 113 8.03 7.29 -12.29
CA VAL A 113 8.03 8.25 -11.19
C VAL A 113 7.54 9.62 -11.67
N ALA A 114 7.86 10.00 -12.92
CA ALA A 114 7.48 11.30 -13.50
C ALA A 114 5.98 11.41 -13.81
N GLU A 115 5.30 10.28 -14.02
CA GLU A 115 3.87 10.22 -14.33
C GLU A 115 3.00 10.30 -13.07
N ARG A 116 3.59 10.17 -11.88
CA ARG A 116 2.84 10.30 -10.62
C ARG A 116 2.53 11.77 -10.33
N PRO A 117 1.28 12.10 -9.95
CA PRO A 117 0.93 13.46 -9.59
C PRO A 117 1.68 13.87 -8.32
N ASN A 118 2.02 15.14 -8.18
CA ASN A 118 2.38 15.67 -6.88
C ASN A 118 1.13 15.79 -5.98
N PHE A 119 1.32 15.95 -4.67
CA PHE A 119 0.21 16.05 -3.73
C PHE A 119 -0.77 17.22 -4.01
N ILE A 120 -0.31 18.32 -4.63
CA ILE A 120 -1.20 19.44 -4.98
C ILE A 120 -2.20 18.98 -6.04
N LEU A 121 -1.71 18.39 -7.13
CA LEU A 121 -2.56 17.85 -8.19
C LEU A 121 -3.45 16.70 -7.69
N LEU A 122 -2.90 15.82 -6.85
CA LEU A 122 -3.66 14.73 -6.25
C LEU A 122 -4.84 15.23 -5.41
N MET A 123 -4.65 16.29 -4.62
CA MET A 123 -5.72 16.94 -3.86
C MET A 123 -6.81 17.51 -4.78
N GLU A 124 -6.43 18.16 -5.88
CA GLU A 124 -7.40 18.65 -6.88
C GLU A 124 -8.19 17.51 -7.53
N MET A 125 -7.57 16.35 -7.77
CA MET A 125 -8.28 15.16 -8.27
C MET A 125 -9.28 14.64 -7.26
N LEU A 126 -8.91 14.57 -5.97
CA LEU A 126 -9.78 14.15 -4.88
C LEU A 126 -10.99 15.08 -4.69
N GLU A 127 -10.80 16.39 -4.83
CA GLU A 127 -11.89 17.37 -4.73
C GLU A 127 -12.94 17.27 -5.85
N LYS A 128 -12.54 16.75 -7.02
CA LYS A 128 -13.40 16.53 -8.18
C LYS A 128 -14.24 15.25 -8.08
N LEU A 129 -13.98 14.41 -7.08
CA LEU A 129 -14.80 13.22 -6.86
C LEU A 129 -16.26 13.61 -6.65
N PRO A 130 -17.22 12.79 -7.13
CA PRO A 130 -18.63 13.05 -6.93
C PRO A 130 -18.91 13.15 -5.43
N LYS A 131 -19.33 14.34 -4.99
CA LYS A 131 -19.66 14.61 -3.59
C LYS A 131 -20.78 13.65 -3.19
N LEU A 132 -20.46 12.60 -2.43
CA LEU A 132 -21.47 11.75 -1.82
C LEU A 132 -22.40 12.68 -1.03
N ASN A 133 -23.69 12.62 -1.34
CA ASN A 133 -24.73 13.48 -0.76
C ASN A 133 -24.46 13.73 0.74
N ARG A 134 -24.13 14.98 1.10
CA ARG A 134 -24.00 15.48 2.48
C ARG A 134 -25.36 15.53 3.18
N ARG A 135 -26.07 14.41 3.22
CA ARG A 135 -27.20 14.19 4.15
C ARG A 135 -26.78 13.27 5.28
N LEU A 136 -25.59 13.50 5.84
CA LEU A 136 -25.25 13.10 7.20
C LEU A 136 -24.54 14.29 7.84
N SER A 137 -25.09 14.71 8.97
CA SER A 137 -25.29 16.09 9.40
C SER A 137 -24.29 16.55 10.45
N HIS A 138 -23.96 17.85 10.42
CA HIS A 138 -23.21 18.62 11.42
C HIS A 138 -21.70 18.32 11.56
N PRO A 139 -20.82 19.34 11.59
CA PRO A 139 -19.36 19.17 11.68
C PRO A 139 -18.83 18.51 12.97
N GLY A 140 -19.69 18.27 13.97
CA GLY A 140 -19.26 17.88 15.32
C GLY A 140 -19.33 16.38 15.66
N HIS A 141 -19.80 15.51 14.77
CA HIS A 141 -20.12 14.11 15.16
C HIS A 141 -19.76 13.01 14.14
N PHE A 142 -18.85 13.27 13.19
CA PHE A 142 -18.53 12.30 12.14
C PHE A 142 -17.87 10.99 12.63
N TRP A 143 -17.02 11.05 13.66
CA TRP A 143 -16.21 9.90 14.07
C TRP A 143 -17.00 8.77 14.77
N LYS A 144 -18.21 9.02 15.28
CA LYS A 144 -19.03 8.00 15.98
C LYS A 144 -19.68 6.96 15.07
N SER A 145 -19.67 7.15 13.74
CA SER A 145 -20.18 6.12 12.81
C SER A 145 -19.12 5.10 12.39
N ALA A 146 -17.86 5.27 12.80
CA ALA A 146 -16.83 4.24 12.65
C ALA A 146 -17.13 2.98 13.49
N ASP A 147 -18.03 3.07 14.48
CA ASP A 147 -18.28 2.01 15.45
C ASP A 147 -19.33 0.96 15.03
N LEU A 148 -19.99 1.09 13.87
CA LEU A 148 -21.07 0.17 13.46
C LEU A 148 -20.64 -0.99 12.53
N ASN A 149 -19.34 -1.16 12.27
CA ASN A 149 -18.82 -2.40 11.67
C ASN A 149 -17.34 -2.64 12.06
N SER A 150 -17.01 -2.35 13.31
CA SER A 150 -15.64 -2.35 13.88
C SER A 150 -14.90 -3.69 13.70
N SER A 151 -15.61 -4.81 13.47
CA SER A 151 -14.97 -6.12 13.26
C SER A 151 -14.34 -6.30 11.86
N LYS A 152 -14.55 -5.37 10.91
CA LYS A 152 -14.02 -5.49 9.52
C LYS A 152 -13.21 -4.28 9.04
N MET A 153 -13.17 -3.17 9.77
CA MET A 153 -12.40 -1.98 9.39
C MET A 153 -11.15 -1.80 10.25
N VAL A 154 -10.38 -2.88 10.45
CA VAL A 154 -9.00 -2.70 10.92
C VAL A 154 -8.19 -2.37 9.67
N ILE A 155 -8.07 -1.08 9.37
CA ILE A 155 -7.00 -0.60 8.48
C ILE A 155 -5.71 -1.10 9.16
N ARG A 156 -4.86 -1.85 8.47
CA ARG A 156 -3.67 -2.44 9.15
C ARG A 156 -2.72 -1.36 9.66
N PHE A 157 -2.91 -0.13 9.23
CA PHE A 157 -2.36 1.04 9.89
C PHE A 157 -2.57 1.04 11.43
N GLU A 158 -3.73 0.63 11.92
CA GLU A 158 -4.00 0.51 13.36
C GLU A 158 -3.28 -0.67 14.03
N ARG A 159 -2.92 -1.70 13.25
CA ARG A 159 -2.04 -2.80 13.71
C ARG A 159 -0.60 -2.29 13.96
N PHE A 160 -0.25 -1.08 13.49
CA PHE A 160 1.00 -0.40 13.89
C PHE A 160 0.95 0.21 15.29
N ALA A 161 -0.23 0.66 15.75
CA ALA A 161 -0.37 1.32 17.05
C ALA A 161 -0.59 0.32 18.19
N LEU A 162 -1.15 -0.85 17.89
CA LEU A 162 -1.33 -1.96 18.83
C LEU A 162 -0.21 -2.99 18.61
N GLY A 163 0.96 -2.71 19.15
CA GLY A 163 2.01 -3.72 19.31
C GLY A 163 1.47 -4.95 20.05
N ASP A 164 1.80 -6.13 19.52
CA ASP A 164 1.74 -7.45 20.15
C ASP A 164 0.49 -7.84 20.95
N LEU A 165 -0.41 -8.61 20.31
CA LEU A 165 -0.97 -9.81 20.96
C LEU A 165 -1.58 -10.79 19.94
N GLU A 166 -0.78 -11.42 19.08
CA GLU A 166 -1.14 -12.76 18.63
C GLU A 166 -0.51 -13.76 19.59
N SER A 167 -1.30 -14.08 20.62
CA SER A 167 -1.10 -15.20 21.53
C SER A 167 -0.76 -16.46 20.74
N SER A 168 0.46 -16.95 20.93
CA SER A 168 0.86 -18.33 20.61
C SER A 168 -0.15 -19.29 21.24
N ASN A 169 -1.06 -19.85 20.45
CA ASN A 169 -1.73 -21.08 20.84
C ASN A 169 -0.83 -22.25 20.45
N GLN A 170 0.13 -22.54 21.33
CA GLN A 170 0.57 -23.92 21.51
C GLN A 170 -0.67 -24.74 21.89
N LYS A 171 -1.03 -25.71 21.08
CA LYS A 171 -1.72 -26.91 21.58
C LYS A 171 -0.81 -28.10 21.33
N ILE A 172 -0.40 -28.65 22.47
CA ILE A 172 0.18 -29.97 22.70
C ILE A 172 -0.70 -31.03 22.04
#